data_AF-A0A378SJX9-F1
#
_entry.id   AF-A0A378SJX9-F1
#
_cell.length_a   1.000
_cell.length_b   1.000
_cell.length_c   1.000
_cell.angle_alpha   90.00
_cell.angle_beta   90.00
_cell.angle_gamma   90.00
#
_symmetry.space_group_name_H-M   'P 1'
#
loop_
_entity.id
_entity.type
_entity.pdbx_description
1 polymer ?
#
loop_
_entity_poly.entity_id
_entity_poly.type
_entity_poly.pdbx_seq_one_letter_code
_entity_poly.pdbx_strand_id
1 'polypeptide(L)' 'MWLSGRDFAYNIRLSPVSGRPIRLRIGGMTYCMDVAETVELANALADAIDDYQKLPPQPASTERTEQ' A
#
# COMPACT_ATOMS: atom_id res chain seq x y z
N MET A 1 -7.80 -17.85 -1.09
CA MET A 1 -8.25 -16.90 -0.06
C MET A 1 -7.95 -15.50 -0.57
N TRP A 2 -8.96 -14.73 -0.96
CA TRP A 2 -8.77 -13.37 -1.50
C TRP A 2 -8.79 -12.39 -0.33
N LEU A 3 -7.64 -11.80 -0.01
CA LEU A 3 -7.54 -10.79 1.03
C LEU A 3 -8.14 -9.48 0.49
N SER A 4 -9.46 -9.30 0.59
CA SER A 4 -10.13 -8.05 0.23
C SER A 4 -10.08 -7.09 1.42
N GLY A 5 -8.99 -6.32 1.53
CA GLY A 5 -8.89 -5.19 2.45
C GLY A 5 -9.58 -3.97 1.84
N ARG A 6 -10.92 -3.96 1.81
CA ARG A 6 -11.68 -2.98 1.02
C ARG A 6 -11.72 -1.56 1.59
N ASP A 7 -11.22 -1.32 2.80
CA ASP A 7 -11.20 0.03 3.39
C ASP A 7 -10.23 0.09 4.59
N PHE A 8 -8.95 0.40 4.35
CA PHE A 8 -8.02 0.72 5.43
C PHE A 8 -7.87 2.24 5.51
N ALA A 9 -8.41 2.85 6.55
CA ALA A 9 -8.17 4.27 6.83
C ALA A 9 -6.67 4.47 7.10
N TYR A 10 -5.99 5.17 6.19
CA TYR A 10 -4.59 5.54 6.39
C TYR A 10 -4.49 6.66 7.43
N ASN A 11 -3.52 6.55 8.34
CA ASN A 11 -3.26 7.58 9.35
C ASN A 11 -1.78 7.95 9.34
N ILE A 12 -1.47 9.17 8.90
CA ILE A 12 -0.11 9.70 8.90
C ILE A 12 0.04 10.57 10.16
N ARG A 13 0.98 10.22 11.03
CA ARG A 13 1.32 11.01 12.22
C ARG A 13 2.78 11.40 12.17
N LEU A 14 3.04 12.70 12.27
CA LEU A 14 4.38 13.23 12.46
C LEU A 14 4.71 13.18 13.96
N SER A 15 5.72 12.41 14.34
CA SER A 15 6.29 12.49 15.68
C SER A 15 7.27 13.67 15.72
N PRO A 16 7.22 14.54 16.75
CA PRO A 16 8.20 15.61 16.88
C PRO A 16 9.62 15.02 16.97
N VAL A 17 10.54 15.73 16.29
CA VAL A 17 11.96 15.43 16.02
C VAL A 17 12.55 14.47 17.06
N SER A 18 12.61 13.20 16.68
CA SER A 18 13.31 12.17 17.42
C SER A 18 13.93 11.29 16.36
N GLY A 19 15.23 10.98 16.45
CA GLY A 19 15.93 10.04 15.56
C GLY A 19 15.43 8.59 15.71
N ARG A 20 14.11 8.42 15.81
CA ARG A 20 13.42 7.15 15.90
C ARG A 20 13.11 6.66 14.48
N PRO A 21 13.22 5.35 14.25
CA PRO A 21 12.91 4.76 12.96
C PRO A 21 11.46 5.03 12.56
N ILE A 22 11.24 5.21 11.27
CA ILE A 22 9.92 5.42 10.67
C ILE A 22 9.14 4.10 10.76
N ARG A 23 7.88 4.17 11.19
CA ARG A 23 7.07 2.98 11.45
C ARG A 23 5.92 2.84 10.46
N LEU A 24 5.96 1.78 9.67
CA LEU A 24 4.86 1.36 8.81
C LEU A 24 4.06 0.26 9.48
N ARG A 25 2.75 0.47 9.64
CA ARG A 25 1.84 -0.55 10.18
C ARG A 25 0.88 -1.02 9.09
N ILE A 26 0.97 -2.28 8.71
CA ILE A 26 0.13 -2.90 7.68
C ILE A 26 -0.23 -4.32 8.07
N GLY A 27 -1.50 -4.72 7.93
CA GLY A 27 -1.95 -6.10 8.18
C GLY A 27 -1.66 -6.63 9.60
N GLY A 28 -1.62 -5.74 10.61
CA GLY A 28 -1.24 -6.10 11.99
C GLY A 28 0.27 -6.21 12.23
N MET A 29 1.11 -6.11 11.20
CA MET A 29 2.56 -6.07 11.29
C MET A 29 3.07 -4.64 11.44
N THR A 30 4.22 -4.48 12.10
CA THR A 30 4.90 -3.18 12.24
C THR A 30 6.32 -3.30 11.73
N TYR A 31 6.67 -2.50 10.73
CA TYR A 31 8.00 -2.39 10.16
C TYR A 31 8.66 -1.09 10.64
N CYS A 32 9.91 -1.17 11.05
CA CYS A 32 10.74 -0.03 11.41
C CYS A 32 11.78 0.17 10.32
N MET A 33 11.85 1.36 9.73
CA MET A 33 12.71 1.69 8.60
C MET A 33 13.55 2.93 8.91
N ASP A 34 14.73 3.00 8.31
CA ASP A 34 15.51 4.22 8.26
C ASP A 34 14.92 5.21 7.23
N VAL A 35 15.42 6.44 7.25
CA VAL A 35 14.94 7.50 6.35
C VAL A 35 15.14 7.13 4.88
N ALA A 36 16.30 6.58 4.53
CA ALA A 36 16.62 6.19 3.15
C ALA A 36 15.66 5.09 2.65
N GLU A 37 15.48 4.02 3.43
CA GLU A 37 14.56 2.92 3.10
C GLU A 37 13.11 3.39 2.96
N THR A 38 12.69 4.34 3.80
CA THR A 38 11.34 4.90 3.71
C THR A 38 11.14 5.69 2.42
N VAL A 39 12.15 6.47 2.01
CA VAL A 39 12.10 7.23 0.74
C VAL A 39 12.05 6.28 -0.45
N GLU A 40 12.86 5.22 -0.45
CA GLU A 40 12.81 4.18 -1.49
C GLU A 40 11.44 3.53 -1.56
N LEU A 41 10.85 3.15 -0.42
CA LEU A 41 9.52 2.58 -0.37
C LEU A 41 8.45 3.54 -0.90
N ALA A 42 8.53 4.82 -0.54
CA ALA A 42 7.58 5.84 -1.00
C ALA A 42 7.64 6.04 -2.52
N ASN A 43 8.84 6.04 -3.11
CA ASN A 43 9.02 6.13 -4.55
C ASN A 43 8.46 4.88 -5.26
N ALA A 44 8.79 3.69 -4.78
CA ALA A 44 8.28 2.44 -5.35
C ALA A 44 6.74 2.36 -5.31
N LEU A 45 6.13 2.88 -4.23
CA LEU A 45 4.68 2.95 -4.12
C LEU A 45 4.07 3.96 -5.11
N ALA A 46 4.71 5.11 -5.31
CA ALA A 46 4.26 6.09 -6.29
C ALA A 46 4.29 5.52 -7.71
N ASP A 47 5.37 4.83 -8.07
CA ASP A 47 5.49 4.15 -9.37
C ASP A 47 4.43 3.06 -9.55
N ALA A 48 4.16 2.27 -8.51
CA ALA A 48 3.13 1.23 -8.57
C ALA A 48 1.71 1.80 -8.76
N ILE A 49 1.41 2.97 -8.18
CA ILE A 49 0.12 3.66 -8.36
C ILE A 49 0.01 4.21 -9.78
N ASP A 50 1.09 4.78 -10.30
CA ASP A 50 1.15 5.29 -11.68
C ASP A 50 0.95 4.15 -12.70
N ASP A 51 1.59 2.99 -12.49
CA ASP A 51 1.37 1.79 -13.30
C ASP A 51 -0.09 1.30 -13.20
N TYR A 52 -0.66 1.27 -11.99
CA TYR A 52 -2.05 0.89 -11.76
C TYR A 52 -3.05 1.78 -12.51
N GLN A 53 -2.78 3.08 -12.60
CA GLN A 53 -3.63 4.02 -13.35
C GLN A 53 -3.49 3.87 -14.87
N LYS A 54 -2.32 3.45 -15.35
CA LYS A 54 -2.04 3.25 -16.77
C LYS A 54 -2.61 1.94 -17.31
N LEU A 55 -2.92 0.98 -16.44
CA LEU A 55 -3.56 -0.27 -16.83
C LEU A 55 -4.95 0.01 -17.44
N PRO A 56 -5.27 -0.56 -18.62
CA PRO A 56 -6.63 -0.49 -19.15
C PRO A 56 -7.59 -1.14 -18.14
N PRO A 57 -8.85 -0.66 -18.05
CA PRO A 57 -9.83 -1.27 -17.16
C PRO A 57 -9.93 -2.74 -17.51
N GLN A 58 -9.55 -3.61 -16.57
CA GLN A 58 -9.65 -5.04 -16.79
C GLN A 58 -11.13 -5.35 -17.07
N PRO A 59 -11.45 -6.13 -18.12
CA PRO A 59 -12.81 -6.58 -18.32
C PRO A 59 -13.21 -7.33 -17.04
N ALA A 60 -14.23 -6.84 -16.35
CA ALA A 60 -14.83 -7.55 -15.23
C ALA A 60 -15.05 -8.99 -15.69
N SER A 61 -14.42 -9.96 -15.03
CA SER A 61 -14.55 -11.38 -15.35
C SER A 61 -16.00 -11.79 -15.12
N THR A 62 -16.85 -11.50 -16.10
CA THR A 62 -18.23 -11.95 -16.20
C THR A 62 -18.18 -13.18 -17.07
N GLU A 63 -17.74 -14.31 -16.53
CA GLU A 63 -17.93 -15.59 -17.22
C GLU A 63 -17.88 -16.78 -16.26
N ARG A 64 -19.08 -17.18 -15.80
CA ARG A 64 -19.67 -18.53 -15.79
C ARG A 64 -20.81 -18.52 -14.77
N THR A 65 -22.05 -18.25 -15.16
CA THR A 65 -22.99 -19.17 -15.84
C THR A 65 -23.25 -20.42 -15.00
N GLU A 66 -24.47 -20.47 -14.46
CA GLU A 66 -25.31 -21.65 -14.19
C GLU A 66 -24.57 -22.94 -13.81
N GLN A 67 -24.69 -23.37 -12.56
CA GLN A 67 -25.43 -24.59 -12.13
C GLN A 67 -25.76 -24.50 -10.64
#